data_AF-A0A072P4B4-F1
#
_entry.id   AF-A0A072P4B4-F1
#
_cell.length_a   1.000
_cell.length_b   1.000
_cell.length_c   1.000
_cell.angle_alpha   90.00
_cell.angle_beta   90.00
_cell.angle_gamma   90.00
#
_symmetry.space_group_name_H-M   'P 1'
#
loop_
_entity.id
_entity.type
_entity.pdbx_description
1 polymer ?
#
loop_
_entity_poly.entity_id
_entity_poly.type
_entity_poly.pdbx_seq_one_letter_code
_entity_poly.pdbx_strand_id
1 'polypeptide(L)' 'MVTRSEVRQHASTASCWVIIDNVAWDVTDLIQWHPGGSDAILRYAGKDVTKTFHALHAADTLEKHMKPK' A
#
# COMPACT_ATOMS: atom_id res chain seq x y z
N MET A 1 -8.40 13.29 6.89
CA MET A 1 -8.12 13.14 5.44
C MET A 1 -6.62 13.03 5.29
N VAL A 2 -6.13 11.84 4.93
CA VAL A 2 -4.69 11.62 4.71
C VAL A 2 -4.27 12.28 3.40
N THR A 3 -3.20 13.07 3.42
CA THR A 3 -2.72 13.74 2.20
C THR A 3 -1.69 12.90 1.47
N ARG A 4 -1.52 13.13 0.16
CA ARG A 4 -0.42 12.51 -0.62
C ARG A 4 0.96 12.86 -0.04
N SER A 5 1.10 14.01 0.64
CA SER A 5 2.36 14.39 1.28
C SER A 5 2.63 13.64 2.57
N GLU A 6 1.58 13.32 3.31
CA GLU A 6 1.66 12.48 4.49
C GLU A 6 2.05 11.05 4.10
N VAL A 7 1.38 10.45 3.11
CA VAL A 7 1.72 9.11 2.60
C VAL A 7 3.20 8.98 2.21
N ARG A 8 3.79 10.01 1.58
CA ARG A 8 5.22 10.01 1.20
C ARG A 8 6.17 9.88 2.38
N GLN A 9 5.76 10.23 3.60
CA GLN A 9 6.59 10.07 4.80
C GLN A 9 6.64 8.61 5.29
N HIS A 10 5.70 7.78 4.85
CA HIS A 10 5.60 6.36 5.17
C HIS A 10 6.20 5.51 4.04
N ALA A 11 7.52 5.64 3.84
CA ALA A 11 8.26 5.03 2.73
C ALA A 11 9.39 4.07 3.19
N SER A 12 9.23 3.37 4.32
CA SER A 12 10.25 2.47 4.89
C SER A 12 9.67 1.15 5.39
N THR A 13 10.52 0.18 5.74
CA THR A 13 10.10 -1.11 6.32
C THR A 13 9.42 -0.96 7.68
N ALA A 14 9.75 0.09 8.45
CA ALA A 14 9.14 0.37 9.73
C ALA A 14 7.81 1.15 9.61
N SER A 15 7.55 1.75 8.45
CA SER A 15 6.31 2.46 8.16
C SER A 15 6.13 2.61 6.65
N CYS A 16 5.20 1.85 6.08
CA CYS A 16 4.97 1.76 4.64
C CYS A 16 3.50 1.94 4.31
N TRP A 17 3.16 3.09 3.74
CA TRP A 17 1.80 3.35 3.25
C TRP A 17 1.79 3.46 1.73
N VAL A 18 0.65 3.16 1.13
CA VAL A 18 0.41 3.33 -0.31
C VAL A 18 -0.96 3.96 -0.54
N ILE A 19 -1.15 4.55 -1.72
CA ILE A 19 -2.47 5.02 -2.18
C ILE A 19 -3.01 4.07 -3.23
N ILE A 20 -4.26 3.62 -3.03
CA ILE A 20 -5.04 2.84 -4.00
C ILE A 20 -6.42 3.48 -4.07
N ASP A 21 -6.84 3.87 -5.27
CA ASP A 21 -8.13 4.52 -5.52
C ASP A 21 -8.38 5.77 -4.66
N ASN A 22 -7.33 6.60 -4.51
CA ASN A 22 -7.29 7.80 -3.65
C ASN A 22 -7.47 7.54 -2.14
N VAL A 23 -7.39 6.28 -1.70
CA VAL A 23 -7.43 5.88 -0.29
C VAL A 23 -6.03 5.49 0.17
N ALA A 24 -5.63 5.93 1.37
CA ALA A 24 -4.37 5.56 1.98
C ALA A 24 -4.49 4.24 2.75
N TRP A 25 -3.54 3.35 2.53
CA TRP A 25 -3.46 2.02 3.16
C TRP A 25 -2.11 1.85 3.84
N ASP A 26 -2.14 1.43 5.09
CA ASP A 26 -0.93 1.06 5.83
C ASP A 26 -0.63 -0.41 5.65
N VAL A 27 0.36 -0.70 4.82
CA VAL A 27 0.73 -2.05 4.40
C VAL A 27 1.99 -2.53 5.12
N THR A 28 2.38 -1.88 6.23
CA THR A 28 3.61 -2.18 6.97
C THR A 28 3.67 -3.66 7.36
N ASP A 29 2.60 -4.19 7.95
CA ASP A 29 2.55 -5.59 8.39
C ASP A 29 2.49 -6.58 7.21
N LEU A 30 2.04 -6.13 6.03
CA LEU A 30 1.99 -6.98 4.83
C LEU A 30 3.36 -7.23 4.21
N ILE A 31 4.37 -6.39 4.49
CA ILE A 31 5.70 -6.51 3.86
C ILE A 31 6.27 -7.93 4.00
N GLN A 32 6.09 -8.57 5.17
CA GLN A 32 6.65 -9.90 5.45
C GLN A 32 5.82 -11.05 4.90
N TRP A 33 4.54 -10.81 4.59
CA TRP A 33 3.58 -11.87 4.22
C TRP A 33 3.00 -11.69 2.82
N HIS A 34 3.45 -10.68 2.08
CA HIS A 34 2.96 -10.40 0.74
C HIS A 34 3.36 -11.53 -0.22
N PRO A 35 2.41 -12.21 -0.88
CA PRO A 35 2.71 -13.30 -1.79
C PRO A 35 3.63 -12.92 -2.96
N GLY A 36 3.60 -11.66 -3.39
CA GLY A 36 4.50 -11.11 -4.41
C GLY A 36 5.90 -10.74 -3.89
N GLY A 37 6.19 -10.99 -2.62
CA GLY A 37 7.45 -10.63 -1.94
C GLY A 37 7.47 -9.22 -1.37
N SER A 38 8.38 -9.00 -0.40
CA SER A 38 8.57 -7.71 0.28
C SER A 38 9.00 -6.59 -0.66
N ASP A 39 9.91 -6.89 -1.60
CA ASP A 39 10.43 -5.92 -2.56
C ASP A 39 9.35 -5.31 -3.45
N ALA A 40 8.29 -6.09 -3.76
CA ALA A 40 7.16 -5.61 -4.54
C ALA A 40 6.38 -4.51 -3.82
N ILE A 41 6.30 -4.53 -2.49
CA ILE A 41 5.71 -3.46 -1.69
C ILE A 41 6.71 -2.31 -1.53
N LEU A 42 7.93 -2.61 -1.09
CA LEU A 42 8.93 -1.59 -0.71
C LEU A 42 9.34 -0.69 -1.89
N ARG A 43 9.35 -1.22 -3.12
CA ARG A 43 9.57 -0.44 -4.35
C ARG A 43 8.58 0.73 -4.49
N TYR A 44 7.38 0.60 -3.92
CA TYR A 44 6.31 1.58 -4.02
C TYR A 44 5.89 2.20 -2.68
N ALA A 45 6.67 2.01 -1.62
CA ALA A 45 6.42 2.64 -0.33
C ALA A 45 6.28 4.17 -0.49
N GLY A 46 5.22 4.73 0.08
CA GLY A 46 4.88 6.15 0.01
C GLY A 46 4.30 6.62 -1.33
N LYS A 47 3.83 5.73 -2.20
CA LYS A 47 3.37 6.07 -3.57
C LYS A 47 1.91 5.69 -3.82
N ASP A 48 1.36 6.26 -4.90
CA ASP A 48 0.11 5.80 -5.50
C ASP A 48 0.40 4.61 -6.41
N VAL A 49 -0.22 3.48 -6.08
CA VAL A 49 -0.02 2.19 -6.75
C VAL A 49 -1.29 1.70 -7.41
N THR A 50 -2.32 2.55 -7.53
CA THR A 50 -3.65 2.18 -8.06
C THR A 50 -3.56 1.37 -9.35
N LYS A 51 -2.83 1.87 -10.35
CA LYS A 51 -2.67 1.16 -11.64
C LYS A 51 -1.96 -0.18 -11.52
N THR A 52 -0.88 -0.22 -10.75
CA THR A 52 -0.08 -1.43 -10.53
C THR A 52 -0.88 -2.47 -9.76
N PHE A 53 -1.66 -2.05 -8.78
CA PHE A 53 -2.49 -2.91 -7.96
C PHE A 53 -3.58 -3.59 -8.81
N HIS A 54 -4.36 -2.82 -9.58
CA HIS A 54 -5.43 -3.33 -10.45
C HIS A 54 -4.92 -4.23 -11.59
N ALA A 55 -3.65 -4.07 -12.00
CA ALA A 55 -3.06 -4.95 -13.01
C ALA A 55 -2.74 -6.36 -12.47
N LEU A 56 -2.63 -6.52 -11.14
CA LEU A 56 -2.11 -7.74 -10.49
C LEU A 56 -3.10 -8.37 -9.50
N HIS A 57 -4.07 -7.61 -8.99
CA HIS A 57 -4.99 -8.03 -7.93
C HIS A 57 -6.43 -7.69 -8.28
N ALA A 58 -7.37 -8.43 -7.70
CA ALA A 58 -8.77 -8.06 -7.71
C ALA A 58 -9.02 -6.83 -6.82
N ALA A 59 -9.98 -5.97 -7.18
CA ALA A 59 -10.25 -4.72 -6.48
C ALA A 59 -10.61 -4.93 -4.99
N ASP A 60 -11.24 -6.06 -4.64
CA ASP A 60 -11.70 -6.36 -3.29
C ASP A 60 -10.64 -7.03 -2.39
N THR A 61 -9.39 -7.15 -2.86
CA THR A 61 -8.32 -7.85 -2.14
C THR A 61 -8.00 -7.20 -0.80
N LEU A 62 -8.06 -5.86 -0.69
CA LEU A 62 -7.70 -5.15 0.55
C LEU A 62 -8.86 -5.02 1.53
N GLU A 63 -10.06 -4.71 1.03
CA GLU A 63 -11.25 -4.43 1.86
C GLU A 63 -11.67 -5.62 2.72
N LYS A 64 -11.31 -6.84 2.31
CA LYS A 64 -11.56 -8.07 3.07
C LYS A 64 -10.67 -8.23 4.30
N HIS A 65 -9.51 -7.58 4.34
CA HIS A 65 -8.45 -7.88 5.30
C HIS A 65 -7.92 -6.66 6.05
N MET A 66 -8.22 -5.44 5.57
CA MET A 66 -7.60 -4.23 6.07
C MET A 66 -8.60 -3.09 6.22
N LYS A 67 -8.26 -2.13 7.07
CA LYS A 67 -8.97 -0.86 7.21
C LYS A 67 -8.12 0.28 6.63
N PRO A 68 -8.73 1.23 5.92
CA PRO A 68 -8.01 2.40 5.42
C PRO A 68 -7.57 3.34 6.56
N LYS A 69 -6.60 4.21 6.27
CA LYS A 69 -6.13 5.27 7.17
C LYS A 69 -6.89 6.58 6.96
#